data_AF-A0A837B0S6-F1
#
_entry.id   AF-A0A837B0S6-F1
#
_cell.length_a   1.000
_cell.length_b   1.000
_cell.length_c   1.000
_cell.angle_alpha   90.00
_cell.angle_beta   90.00
_cell.angle_gamma   90.00
#
_symmetry.space_group_name_H-M   'P 1'
#
loop_
_entity.id
_entity.type
_entity.pdbx_description
1 polymer ?
#
loop_
_entity_poly.entity_id
_entity_poly.type
_entity_poly.pdbx_seq_one_letter_code
_entity_poly.pdbx_strand_id
1 'polypeptide(L)'
;MNLAEFHQAIEQVWEHIEEQLEEQGCDVDCETQGAVFTITFDDDSQIVINKQEAMLELWLASKLGGYHFAYRDGDWVSAEGRSFWTHLEEAVARHGEKISFS
;
A
#
# COMPACT_ATOMS: atom_id res chain seq x y z
N MET A 1 5.18 -12.94 13.34
CA MET A 1 3.93 -13.03 12.58
C MET A 1 3.83 -14.41 11.96
N ASN A 2 2.75 -15.14 12.22
CA ASN A 2 2.40 -16.36 11.50
C ASN A 2 1.59 -16.02 10.23
N LEU A 3 1.25 -17.04 9.43
CA LEU A 3 0.57 -16.82 8.15
C LEU A 3 -0.84 -16.23 8.30
N ALA A 4 -1.61 -16.68 9.29
CA ALA A 4 -2.96 -16.16 9.52
C ALA A 4 -2.93 -14.69 9.98
N GLU A 5 -2.00 -14.36 10.89
CA GLU A 5 -1.74 -12.98 11.32
C GLU A 5 -1.32 -12.09 10.14
N PHE A 6 -0.51 -12.63 9.22
CA PHE A 6 -0.11 -11.91 8.01
C PHE A 6 -1.30 -11.61 7.12
N HIS A 7 -2.15 -12.60 6.80
CA HIS A 7 -3.34 -12.36 5.97
C HIS A 7 -4.27 -11.32 6.59
N GLN A 8 -4.52 -11.40 7.90
CA GLN A 8 -5.35 -10.43 8.61
C GLN A 8 -4.73 -9.02 8.61
N ALA A 9 -3.42 -8.90 8.76
CA ALA A 9 -2.73 -7.61 8.68
C ALA A 9 -2.81 -7.01 7.27
N ILE A 10 -2.76 -7.83 6.22
CA ILE A 10 -2.90 -7.37 4.83
C ILE A 10 -4.32 -6.87 4.56
N GLU A 11 -5.35 -7.60 5.03
CA GLU A 11 -6.75 -7.18 4.88
C GLU A 11 -6.98 -5.80 5.50
N GLN A 12 -6.45 -5.54 6.70
CA GLN A 12 -6.53 -4.23 7.34
C GLN A 12 -5.82 -3.13 6.55
N VAL A 13 -4.70 -3.44 5.89
CA VAL A 13 -4.02 -2.46 5.04
C VAL A 13 -4.87 -2.11 3.83
N TRP A 14 -5.54 -3.09 3.21
CA TRP A 14 -6.38 -2.84 2.02
C TRP A 14 -7.60 -2.00 2.39
N GLU A 15 -8.32 -2.41 3.44
CA GLU A 15 -9.49 -1.68 3.96
C GLU A 15 -9.11 -0.23 4.29
N HIS A 16 -8.01 -0.02 5.02
CA HIS A 16 -7.55 1.33 5.39
C HIS A 16 -7.17 2.19 4.18
N ILE A 17 -6.57 1.61 3.15
CA ILE A 17 -6.25 2.34 1.92
C ILE A 17 -7.52 2.80 1.22
N GLU A 18 -8.48 1.89 1.03
CA GLU A 18 -9.76 2.19 0.37
C GLU A 18 -10.54 3.27 1.14
N GLU A 19 -10.68 3.09 2.45
CA GLU A 19 -11.38 4.05 3.33
C GLU A 19 -10.75 5.44 3.26
N GLN A 20 -9.43 5.55 3.39
CA GLN A 20 -8.77 6.87 3.41
C GLN A 20 -8.78 7.56 2.05
N LEU A 21 -8.72 6.82 0.94
CA LEU A 21 -8.86 7.39 -0.39
C LEU A 21 -10.28 7.93 -0.61
N GLU A 22 -11.30 7.16 -0.23
CA GLU A 22 -12.71 7.56 -0.34
C GLU A 22 -13.04 8.76 0.56
N GLU A 23 -12.70 8.70 1.85
CA GLU A 23 -13.00 9.74 2.84
C GLU A 23 -12.36 11.09 2.48
N GLN A 24 -11.19 11.06 1.85
CA GLN A 24 -10.45 12.26 1.45
C GLN A 24 -10.80 12.72 0.02
N GLY A 25 -11.73 12.03 -0.66
CA GLY A 25 -12.24 12.42 -1.97
C GLY A 25 -11.25 12.23 -3.11
N CYS A 26 -10.36 11.25 -3.00
CA CYS A 26 -9.43 10.86 -4.05
C CYS A 26 -10.18 10.07 -5.13
N ASP A 27 -10.22 10.57 -6.37
CA ASP A 27 -10.87 9.89 -7.49
C ASP A 27 -9.91 8.86 -8.10
N VAL A 28 -9.94 7.63 -7.56
CA VAL A 28 -9.11 6.50 -8.00
C VAL A 28 -9.90 5.21 -7.96
N ASP A 29 -9.53 4.26 -8.82
CA ASP A 29 -10.09 2.91 -8.82
C ASP A 29 -9.17 1.95 -8.06
N CYS A 30 -9.72 1.26 -7.05
CA CYS A 30 -9.01 0.26 -6.27
C CYS A 30 -9.49 -1.14 -6.64
N GLU A 31 -8.56 -2.01 -7.05
CA GLU A 31 -8.88 -3.40 -7.39
C GLU A 31 -7.96 -4.37 -6.63
N THR A 32 -8.57 -5.38 -5.99
CA THR A 32 -7.85 -6.52 -5.43
C THR A 32 -7.98 -7.74 -6.33
N GLN A 33 -6.85 -8.24 -6.86
CA GLN A 33 -6.76 -9.49 -7.59
C GLN A 33 -5.79 -10.46 -6.92
N GLY A 34 -6.34 -11.33 -6.07
CA GLY A 34 -5.58 -12.37 -5.36
C GLY A 34 -4.57 -11.79 -4.36
N ALA A 35 -3.30 -11.71 -4.77
CA ALA A 35 -2.22 -11.17 -3.94
C ALA A 35 -1.88 -9.70 -4.26
N VAL A 36 -2.50 -9.14 -5.29
CA VAL A 36 -2.21 -7.80 -5.80
C VAL A 36 -3.36 -6.86 -5.47
N PHE A 37 -3.03 -5.67 -4.99
CA PHE A 37 -3.91 -4.53 -4.81
C PHE A 37 -3.41 -3.41 -5.73
N THR A 38 -4.28 -2.90 -6.60
CA THR A 38 -3.92 -1.90 -7.62
C THR A 38 -4.74 -0.64 -7.38
N ILE A 39 -4.07 0.50 -7.34
CA ILE A 39 -4.69 1.83 -7.37
C ILE A 39 -4.47 2.40 -8.77
N THR A 40 -5.54 2.64 -9.51
CA THR A 40 -5.50 3.22 -10.85
C THR A 40 -6.01 4.66 -10.81
N PHE A 41 -5.23 5.59 -11.37
CA PHE A 41 -5.55 7.01 -11.46
C PHE A 41 -6.16 7.34 -12.84
N ASP A 42 -6.75 8.53 -12.96
CA ASP A 42 -7.41 9.02 -14.19
C ASP A 42 -6.56 8.96 -15.48
N ASP A 43 -5.23 8.99 -15.36
CA ASP A 43 -4.30 8.92 -16.50
C ASP A 43 -3.88 7.48 -16.85
N ASP A 44 -4.62 6.48 -16.38
CA ASP A 44 -4.35 5.03 -16.45
C ASP A 44 -3.05 4.59 -15.76
N SER A 45 -2.35 5.51 -15.08
CA SER A 45 -1.15 5.14 -14.35
C SER A 45 -1.50 4.53 -12.99
N GLN A 46 -0.60 3.71 -12.46
CA GLN A 46 -0.93 2.82 -11.34
C GLN A 46 0.12 2.87 -10.23
N ILE A 47 -0.38 2.63 -9.01
CA ILE A 47 0.41 2.12 -7.89
C ILE A 47 -0.02 0.68 -7.66
N VAL A 48 0.94 -0.23 -7.56
CA VAL A 48 0.67 -1.66 -7.36
C VAL A 48 1.28 -2.10 -6.04
N ILE A 49 0.47 -2.73 -5.19
CA ILE A 49 0.88 -3.28 -3.91
C ILE A 49 0.70 -4.80 -3.97
N ASN A 50 1.70 -5.58 -3.57
CA ASN A 50 1.64 -7.03 -3.58
C ASN A 50 1.95 -7.61 -2.18
N LYS A 51 1.14 -8.57 -1.74
CA LYS A 51 1.43 -9.37 -0.54
C LYS A 51 2.34 -10.54 -0.92
N GLN A 52 3.58 -10.50 -0.43
CA GLN A 52 4.55 -11.56 -0.71
C GLN A 52 4.57 -12.58 0.44
N GLU A 53 3.64 -13.55 0.35
CA GLU A 53 3.37 -14.54 1.40
C GLU A 53 4.60 -15.36 1.80
N ALA A 54 5.42 -15.79 0.83
CA ALA A 54 6.61 -16.59 1.11
C ALA A 54 7.65 -15.85 1.98
N MET A 55 7.60 -14.51 1.97
CA MET A 55 8.52 -13.64 2.71
C MET A 55 7.84 -12.92 3.89
N LEU A 56 6.50 -13.00 3.98
CA LEU A 56 5.68 -12.21 4.91
C LEU A 56 5.93 -10.70 4.77
N GLU A 57 6.04 -10.25 3.52
CA GLU A 57 6.34 -8.85 3.17
C GLU A 57 5.19 -8.20 2.38
N LEU A 58 5.16 -6.87 2.42
CA LEU A 58 4.40 -6.01 1.51
C LEU A 58 5.35 -5.37 0.52
N TRP A 59 5.02 -5.41 -0.77
CA TRP A 59 5.82 -4.77 -1.82
C TRP A 59 5.00 -3.67 -2.50
N LEU A 60 5.58 -2.50 -2.69
CA LEU A 60 4.97 -1.33 -3.36
C LEU A 60 5.75 -1.02 -4.63
N ALA A 61 5.08 -0.89 -5.76
CA ALA A 61 5.63 -0.40 -7.01
C ALA A 61 4.88 0.87 -7.46
N SER A 62 5.62 1.94 -7.77
CA SER A 62 5.06 3.22 -8.18
C SER A 62 5.98 3.96 -9.16
N LYS A 63 5.56 5.15 -9.60
CA LYS A 63 6.41 6.09 -10.38
C LYS A 63 7.71 6.49 -9.66
N LEU A 64 7.82 6.24 -8.34
CA LEU A 64 9.02 6.52 -7.54
C LEU A 64 9.97 5.32 -7.42
N GLY A 65 9.55 4.13 -7.85
CA GLY A 65 10.33 2.90 -7.77
C GLY A 65 9.61 1.78 -7.03
N GLY A 66 10.38 0.78 -6.60
CA GLY A 66 9.89 -0.38 -5.86
C GLY A 66 10.44 -0.40 -4.43
N TYR A 67 9.59 -0.71 -3.47
CA TYR A 67 9.93 -0.78 -2.05
C TYR A 67 9.35 -2.04 -1.42
N HIS A 68 10.10 -2.67 -0.51
CA HIS A 68 9.66 -3.85 0.23
C HIS A 68 9.60 -3.52 1.72
N PHE A 69 8.59 -4.05 2.40
CA PHE A 69 8.27 -3.76 3.79
C PHE A 69 8.09 -5.05 4.57
N ALA A 70 8.77 -5.16 5.71
CA ALA A 70 8.58 -6.23 6.67
C ALA A 70 7.77 -5.70 7.87
N TYR A 71 6.93 -6.55 8.45
CA TYR A 71 6.16 -6.19 9.64
C TYR A 71 7.04 -6.23 10.89
N ARG A 72 7.20 -5.08 11.57
CA ARG A 72 8.01 -4.94 12.79
C ARG A 72 7.31 -3.97 13.74
N ASP A 73 7.22 -4.36 15.02
CA ASP A 73 6.68 -3.52 16.09
C ASP A 73 5.30 -2.91 15.81
N GLY A 74 4.46 -3.60 15.03
CA GLY A 74 3.11 -3.16 14.70
C GLY A 74 2.98 -2.32 13.41
N ASP A 75 4.07 -2.15 12.65
CA ASP A 75 4.05 -1.39 11.39
C ASP A 75 4.80 -2.10 10.26
N TRP A 76 4.50 -1.72 9.02
CA TRP A 76 5.18 -2.16 7.82
C TRP A 76 6.34 -1.22 7.52
N VAL A 77 7.57 -1.70 7.67
CA VAL A 77 8.77 -0.88 7.56
C VAL A 77 9.75 -1.38 6.52
N SER A 78 10.27 -0.43 5.75
CA SER A 78 11.31 -0.67 4.75
C SER A 78 12.65 -1.05 5.39
N ALA A 79 13.60 -1.51 4.58
CA ALA A 79 14.97 -1.76 5.02
C ALA A 79 15.66 -0.51 5.62
N GLU A 80 15.22 0.68 5.21
CA GLU A 80 15.71 1.98 5.68
C GLU A 80 15.00 2.47 6.95
N GLY A 81 14.02 1.72 7.47
CA GLY A 81 13.28 2.05 8.68
C GLY A 81 12.16 3.06 8.49
N ARG A 82 11.82 3.41 7.24
CA ARG A 82 10.67 4.25 6.91
C ARG A 82 9.41 3.41 6.76
N SER A 83 8.27 3.95 7.21
CA SER A 83 6.95 3.30 7.14
C SER A 83 6.45 3.13 5.70
N PHE A 84 5.64 2.10 5.47
CA PHE A 84 4.87 1.86 4.25
C PHE A 84 3.97 3.06 3.94
N TRP A 85 3.28 3.58 4.94
CA TRP A 85 2.32 4.67 4.78
C TRP A 85 2.97 5.91 4.18
N THR A 86 4.14 6.32 4.70
CA THR A 86 4.88 7.46 4.15
C THR A 86 5.26 7.26 2.68
N HIS A 87 5.65 6.05 2.28
CA HIS A 87 5.96 5.78 0.87
C HIS A 87 4.71 5.78 -0.01
N LEU A 88 3.57 5.30 0.51
CA LEU A 88 2.31 5.36 -0.20
C LEU A 88 1.83 6.80 -0.38
N GLU A 89 1.93 7.64 0.65
CA GLU A 89 1.63 9.08 0.56
C GLU A 89 2.50 9.77 -0.48
N GLU A 90 3.81 9.53 -0.48
CA GLU A 90 4.74 10.06 -1.49
C GLU A 90 4.39 9.57 -2.90
N ALA A 91 4.03 8.29 -3.03
CA ALA A 91 3.62 7.70 -4.30
C ALA A 91 2.32 8.34 -4.80
N VAL A 92 1.28 8.46 -3.98
CA VAL A 92 0.01 9.12 -4.33
C VAL A 92 0.24 10.60 -4.68
N ALA A 93 1.08 11.31 -3.92
CA ALA A 93 1.48 12.69 -4.22
C ALA A 93 2.17 12.86 -5.57
N ARG A 94 2.83 11.81 -6.07
CA ARG A 94 3.44 11.82 -7.42
C ARG A 94 2.41 11.88 -8.54
N HIS A 95 1.16 11.56 -8.26
CA HIS A 95 0.01 11.66 -9.17
C HIS A 95 -0.78 12.97 -8.98
N GLY A 96 -0.41 13.82 -8.02
CA GLY A 96 -1.06 15.12 -7.77
C GLY A 96 -2.02 15.13 -6.59
N GLU A 97 -2.29 13.95 -6.01
CA GLU A 97 -3.22 13.77 -4.89
C GLU A 97 -2.54 13.94 -3.53
N LYS A 98 -3.25 14.46 -2.52
CA LYS A 98 -2.69 14.65 -1.17
C LYS A 98 -3.52 13.90 -0.16
N ILE A 99 -3.06 12.71 0.19
CA ILE A 99 -3.73 11.79 1.10
C ILE A 99 -2.84 11.57 2.32
N SER A 100 -3.46 11.49 3.49
CA SER A 100 -2.82 11.09 4.75
C SER A 100 -3.33 9.72 5.15
N PHE A 101 -2.44 8.76 5.40
CA PHE A 101 -2.83 7.43 5.89
C PHE A 101 -2.55 7.24 7.39
N SER A 102 -2.11 8.30 8.09
CA SER A 102 -1.82 8.34 9.54
C SER A 102 -2.94 8.93 10.38
#